data_AF-A0A2S2R173-F1
#
_entry.id   AF-A0A2S2R173-F1
#
_cell.length_a   1.000
_cell.length_b   1.000
_cell.length_c   1.000
_cell.angle_alpha   90.00
_cell.angle_beta   90.00
_cell.angle_gamma   90.00
#
_symmetry.space_group_name_H-M   'P 1'
#
loop_
_entity.id
_entity.type
_entity.pdbx_description
1 polymer ?
#
loop_
_entity_poly.entity_id
_entity_poly.type
_entity_poly.pdbx_seq_one_letter_code
_entity_poly.pdbx_strand_id
1 'polypeptide(L)'
;MTAEACGVSLACVKRVCAEGKKSSVGENRQDAEPSLFKSPRKSYKRAKPMTNLDDFDKEVVRRTVHSFYDNGQYPTSAKIMSALHEKINYSGSQWSVRHILRSLNFKYKKCNDGRKFLMERNDIVCSRVKFLRKMNEFRRNNYTRPIV
;
A
#
# COMPACT_ATOMS: atom_id res chain seq x y z
N MET A 1 40.38 -23.42 14.90
CA MET A 1 40.43 -21.94 14.98
C MET A 1 39.05 -21.29 14.96
N THR A 2 38.36 -21.08 13.83
CA THR A 2 37.07 -20.34 13.83
C THR A 2 35.92 -21.04 14.56
N ALA A 3 35.75 -22.35 14.36
CA ALA A 3 34.69 -23.12 15.04
C ALA A 3 34.86 -23.14 16.57
N GLU A 4 36.10 -23.29 17.02
CA GLU A 4 36.50 -23.32 18.42
C GLU A 4 36.36 -21.95 19.09
N ALA A 5 36.81 -20.89 18.42
CA ALA A 5 36.68 -19.51 18.92
C ALA A 5 35.21 -19.05 19.05
N CYS A 6 34.33 -19.54 18.19
CA CYS A 6 32.90 -19.22 18.21
C CYS A 6 32.05 -20.25 18.99
N GLY A 7 32.64 -21.29 19.56
CA GLY A 7 31.91 -22.34 20.30
C GLY A 7 30.86 -23.09 19.46
N VAL A 8 31.06 -23.22 18.15
CA VAL A 8 30.12 -23.87 17.22
C VAL A 8 30.76 -25.07 16.52
N SER A 9 29.92 -25.97 15.99
CA SER A 9 30.44 -27.12 15.23
C SER A 9 31.07 -26.71 13.89
N LEU A 10 32.06 -27.48 13.44
CA LEU A 10 32.67 -27.32 12.12
C LEU A 10 31.64 -27.35 10.98
N ALA A 11 30.58 -28.14 11.13
CA ALA A 11 29.47 -28.21 10.18
C ALA A 11 28.66 -26.90 10.11
N CYS A 12 28.52 -26.16 11.21
CA CYS A 12 27.90 -24.84 11.22
C CYS A 12 28.72 -23.84 10.40
N VAL A 13 30.03 -23.76 10.66
CA VAL A 13 30.95 -22.89 9.92
C VAL A 13 30.93 -23.21 8.43
N LYS A 14 30.98 -24.50 8.05
CA LYS A 14 30.87 -24.94 6.65
C LYS A 14 29.57 -24.47 5.98
N ARG A 15 28.43 -24.55 6.68
CA ARG A 15 27.13 -24.07 6.17
C ARG A 15 27.11 -22.57 5.95
N VAL A 16 27.59 -21.78 6.93
CA VAL A 16 27.67 -20.32 6.82
C VAL A 16 28.57 -19.89 5.65
N CYS A 17 29.76 -20.49 5.52
CA CYS A 17 30.65 -20.22 4.40
C CYS A 17 30.01 -20.59 3.04
N ALA A 18 29.25 -21.68 2.98
CA ALA A 18 28.53 -22.07 1.76
C ALA A 18 27.40 -21.09 1.41
N GLU A 19 26.67 -20.56 2.41
CA GLU A 19 25.63 -19.55 2.23
C GLU A 19 26.21 -18.20 1.79
N GLY A 20 27.33 -17.77 2.38
CA GLY A 20 28.04 -16.57 1.95
C GLY A 20 28.49 -16.62 0.49
N LYS A 21 28.99 -17.79 0.04
CA LYS A 21 29.37 -18.02 -1.38
C LYS A 21 28.18 -17.98 -2.34
N LYS A 22 26.98 -18.39 -1.93
CA LYS A 22 25.76 -18.30 -2.76
C LYS A 22 25.31 -16.86 -2.95
N SER A 23 25.49 -16.02 -1.92
CA SER A 23 25.13 -14.60 -1.95
C SER A 23 26.05 -13.73 -2.82
N SER A 24 27.25 -14.22 -3.18
CA SER A 24 28.25 -13.47 -3.96
C SER A 24 28.27 -13.78 -5.47
N VAL A 25 27.33 -14.59 -5.99
CA VAL A 25 27.36 -15.05 -7.40
C VAL A 25 26.80 -13.99 -8.39
N GLY A 26 26.48 -12.77 -7.93
CA GLY A 26 25.84 -11.74 -8.75
C GLY A 26 26.73 -10.60 -9.27
N GLU A 27 27.94 -10.38 -8.76
CA GLU A 27 28.71 -9.16 -9.08
C GLU A 27 30.16 -9.48 -9.44
N ASN A 28 30.62 -8.84 -10.52
CA ASN A 28 31.97 -8.95 -11.05
C ASN A 28 33.01 -8.64 -9.97
N ARG A 29 34.04 -9.49 -9.94
CA ARG A 29 35.19 -9.43 -9.04
C ARG A 29 36.01 -8.17 -9.26
N GLN A 30 35.67 -7.05 -8.61
CA GLN A 30 36.67 -6.00 -8.34
C GLN A 30 36.35 -5.09 -7.15
N ASP A 31 35.11 -4.99 -6.67
CA ASP A 31 34.77 -4.23 -5.46
C ASP A 31 33.96 -5.11 -4.51
N ALA A 32 34.66 -5.93 -3.70
CA ALA A 32 34.03 -6.88 -2.79
C ALA A 32 33.46 -6.16 -1.55
N GLU A 33 32.27 -5.56 -1.70
CA GLU A 33 31.44 -5.21 -0.57
C GLU A 33 31.19 -6.46 0.29
N PRO A 34 31.33 -6.37 1.62
CA PRO A 34 31.18 -7.53 2.50
C PRO A 34 29.78 -8.13 2.31
N SER A 35 29.72 -9.42 1.98
CA SER A 35 28.47 -10.15 1.77
C SER A 35 27.53 -9.95 2.97
N LEU A 36 26.48 -9.14 2.79
CA LEU A 36 25.51 -8.86 3.85
C LEU A 36 24.67 -10.12 4.14
N PHE A 37 25.03 -10.85 5.19
CA PHE A 37 24.14 -11.84 5.79
C PHE A 37 22.93 -11.13 6.38
N LYS A 38 21.81 -11.12 5.65
CA LYS A 38 20.53 -10.73 6.21
C LYS A 38 20.00 -11.91 7.02
N SER A 39 19.87 -11.73 8.33
CA SER A 39 19.17 -12.72 9.12
C SER A 39 17.78 -12.95 8.52
N PRO A 40 17.31 -14.20 8.37
CA PRO A 40 15.92 -14.48 8.03
C PRO A 40 15.03 -13.94 9.15
N ARG A 41 14.73 -12.63 9.10
CA ARG A 41 13.87 -12.00 10.08
C ARG A 41 12.48 -12.56 9.83
N LYS A 42 11.91 -13.26 10.82
CA LYS A 42 10.53 -13.76 10.75
C LYS A 42 9.61 -12.57 10.41
N SER A 43 9.01 -12.59 9.22
CA SER A 43 8.00 -11.61 8.83
C SER A 43 6.69 -11.99 9.51
N TYR A 44 6.47 -11.49 10.73
CA TYR A 44 5.19 -11.67 11.40
C TYR A 44 4.18 -10.68 10.80
N LYS A 45 3.18 -11.21 10.08
CA LYS A 45 2.04 -10.42 9.60
C LYS A 45 1.21 -10.01 10.82
N ARG A 46 1.46 -8.82 11.37
CA ARG A 46 0.64 -8.26 12.45
C ARG A 46 -0.76 -7.94 11.94
N ALA A 47 -1.77 -8.32 12.70
CA ALA A 47 -3.15 -7.92 12.43
C ALA A 47 -3.27 -6.39 12.44
N LYS A 48 -4.06 -5.85 11.52
CA LYS A 48 -4.31 -4.42 11.35
C LYS A 48 -5.81 -4.13 11.49
N PRO A 49 -6.38 -4.30 12.70
CA PRO A 49 -7.84 -4.38 12.88
C PRO A 49 -8.57 -3.12 12.38
N MET A 50 -7.96 -1.94 12.55
CA MET A 50 -8.62 -0.67 12.22
C MET A 50 -8.22 -0.08 10.85
N THR A 51 -7.20 -0.63 10.17
CA THR A 51 -6.71 -0.09 8.89
C THR A 51 -6.86 -1.06 7.73
N ASN A 52 -7.09 -2.34 8.01
CA ASN A 52 -7.36 -3.35 7.01
C ASN A 52 -8.86 -3.45 6.77
N LEU A 53 -9.39 -2.49 6.03
CA LEU A 53 -10.79 -2.50 5.58
C LEU A 53 -11.00 -3.54 4.47
N ASP A 54 -12.22 -4.05 4.35
CA ASP A 54 -12.63 -4.84 3.19
C ASP A 54 -12.81 -3.94 1.95
N ASP A 55 -12.86 -4.53 0.76
CA ASP A 55 -12.99 -3.80 -0.50
C ASP A 55 -14.28 -2.97 -0.58
N PHE A 56 -15.37 -3.44 0.04
CA PHE A 56 -16.60 -2.68 0.17
C PHE A 56 -16.39 -1.39 1.00
N ASP A 57 -15.83 -1.53 2.20
CA ASP A 57 -15.59 -0.39 3.10
C ASP A 57 -14.59 0.60 2.51
N LYS A 58 -13.56 0.12 1.80
CA LYS A 58 -12.62 0.97 1.05
C LYS A 58 -13.38 1.86 0.06
N GLU A 59 -14.38 1.32 -0.62
CA GLU A 59 -15.19 2.08 -1.57
C GLU A 59 -16.11 3.09 -0.87
N VAL A 60 -16.66 2.75 0.30
CA VAL A 60 -17.40 3.72 1.12
C VAL A 60 -16.51 4.89 1.53
N VAL A 61 -15.24 4.65 1.88
CA VAL A 61 -14.27 5.71 2.16
C VAL A 61 -14.06 6.61 0.94
N ARG A 62 -13.82 6.04 -0.25
CA ARG A 62 -13.65 6.83 -1.49
C ARG A 62 -14.84 7.73 -1.75
N ARG A 63 -16.06 7.17 -1.72
CA ARG A 63 -17.29 7.93 -1.95
C ARG A 63 -17.48 9.03 -0.92
N THR A 64 -17.16 8.76 0.34
CA THR A 64 -17.26 9.75 1.40
C THR A 64 -16.32 10.93 1.17
N VAL A 65 -15.06 10.68 0.78
CA VAL A 65 -14.12 11.75 0.41
C VAL A 65 -14.64 12.59 -0.76
N HIS A 66 -15.17 11.94 -1.80
CA HIS A 66 -15.73 12.66 -2.96
C HIS A 66 -16.98 13.47 -2.59
N SER A 67 -17.87 12.94 -1.76
CA SER A 67 -19.08 13.66 -1.34
C SER A 67 -18.79 14.95 -0.58
N PHE A 68 -17.66 15.05 0.12
CA PHE A 68 -17.25 16.33 0.73
C PHE A 68 -17.00 17.38 -0.35
N TYR A 69 -16.35 17.01 -1.46
CA TYR A 69 -16.11 17.92 -2.56
C TYR A 69 -17.38 18.30 -3.32
N ASP A 70 -18.29 17.34 -3.53
CA ASP A 70 -19.59 17.61 -4.16
C ASP A 70 -20.41 18.63 -3.33
N ASN A 71 -20.27 18.58 -2.00
CA ASN A 71 -20.89 19.51 -1.07
C ASN A 71 -20.10 20.82 -0.85
N GLY A 72 -19.02 21.06 -1.60
CA GLY A 72 -18.17 22.24 -1.44
C GLY A 72 -17.37 22.30 -0.13
N GLN A 73 -17.24 21.18 0.58
CA GLN A 73 -16.54 21.07 1.86
C GLN A 73 -15.15 20.45 1.70
N TYR A 74 -14.21 20.89 2.53
CA TYR A 74 -12.86 20.32 2.55
C TYR A 74 -12.81 19.04 3.40
N PRO A 75 -12.41 17.89 2.82
CA PRO A 75 -12.27 16.64 3.56
C PRO A 75 -11.00 16.65 4.43
N THR A 76 -11.22 16.71 5.74
CA THR A 76 -10.17 16.52 6.76
C THR A 76 -10.32 15.16 7.42
N SER A 77 -9.24 14.59 7.95
CA SER A 77 -9.28 13.27 8.60
C SER A 77 -10.33 13.18 9.71
N ALA A 78 -10.54 14.27 10.46
CA ALA A 78 -11.56 14.35 11.51
C ALA A 78 -12.98 14.27 10.93
N LYS A 79 -13.30 15.06 9.89
CA LYS A 79 -14.61 15.03 9.23
C LYS A 79 -14.89 13.69 8.58
N ILE A 80 -13.88 13.11 7.92
CA ILE A 80 -13.98 11.79 7.31
C ILE A 80 -14.23 10.73 8.40
N MET A 81 -13.53 10.79 9.53
CA MET A 81 -13.74 9.87 10.64
C MET A 81 -15.18 9.93 11.16
N SER A 82 -15.73 11.13 11.39
CA SER A 82 -17.13 11.29 11.81
C SER A 82 -18.11 10.70 10.79
N ALA A 83 -17.92 11.00 9.50
CA ALA A 83 -18.77 10.46 8.44
C ALA A 83 -18.65 8.94 8.28
N LEU A 84 -17.47 8.36 8.52
CA LEU A 84 -17.27 6.90 8.51
C LEU A 84 -17.89 6.23 9.72
N HIS A 85 -17.83 6.87 10.89
CA HIS A 85 -18.52 6.39 12.09
C HIS A 85 -20.03 6.28 11.82
N GLU A 86 -20.64 7.30 11.20
CA GLU A 86 -22.07 7.29 10.86
C GLU A 86 -22.44 6.23 9.81
N LYS A 87 -21.60 6.02 8.78
CA LYS A 87 -21.94 5.15 7.65
C LYS A 87 -21.67 3.67 7.88
N ILE A 88 -20.57 3.33 8.55
CA ILE A 88 -20.09 1.95 8.69
C ILE A 88 -19.73 1.59 10.13
N ASN A 89 -20.14 2.40 11.11
CA ASN A 89 -19.79 2.21 12.53
C ASN A 89 -18.27 2.08 12.75
N TYR A 90 -17.49 2.85 11.98
CA TYR A 90 -16.04 2.81 12.07
C TYR A 90 -15.54 3.35 13.42
N SER A 91 -14.85 2.49 14.18
CA SER A 91 -14.37 2.77 15.54
C SER A 91 -12.89 3.18 15.63
N GLY A 92 -12.24 3.43 14.49
CA GLY A 92 -10.83 3.82 14.45
C GLY A 92 -10.60 5.31 14.73
N SER A 93 -9.32 5.69 14.89
CA SER A 93 -8.91 7.07 15.16
C SER A 93 -8.64 7.89 13.88
N GLN A 94 -8.45 9.20 14.03
CA GLN A 94 -8.03 10.07 12.92
C GLN A 94 -6.71 9.61 12.28
N TRP A 95 -5.81 9.03 13.09
CA TRP A 95 -4.54 8.50 12.60
C TRP A 95 -4.75 7.27 11.72
N SER A 96 -5.66 6.36 12.10
CA SER A 96 -5.97 5.19 11.26
C SER A 96 -6.69 5.60 9.97
N VAL A 97 -7.59 6.60 10.01
CA VAL A 97 -8.17 7.19 8.78
C VAL A 97 -7.08 7.71 7.85
N ARG A 98 -6.08 8.42 8.37
CA ARG A 98 -4.96 8.91 7.56
C ARG A 98 -4.17 7.77 6.89
N HIS A 99 -4.03 6.62 7.55
CA HIS A 99 -3.40 5.44 6.94
C HIS A 99 -4.27 4.77 5.90
N ILE A 100 -5.58 4.67 6.15
CA ILE A 100 -6.55 4.17 5.16
C ILE A 100 -6.51 5.04 3.91
N LEU A 101 -6.53 6.37 4.05
CA LEU A 101 -6.45 7.28 2.91
C LEU A 101 -5.15 7.06 2.11
N ARG A 102 -4.02 6.85 2.79
CA ARG A 102 -2.75 6.55 2.14
C ARG A 102 -2.74 5.20 1.44
N SER A 103 -3.33 4.16 2.03
CA SER A 103 -3.42 2.83 1.40
C SER A 103 -4.34 2.86 0.17
N LEU A 104 -5.33 3.75 0.15
CA LEU A 104 -6.20 4.05 -1.00
C LEU A 104 -5.56 5.02 -2.02
N ASN A 105 -4.28 5.35 -1.87
CA ASN A 105 -3.54 6.27 -2.73
C ASN A 105 -4.07 7.72 -2.75
N PHE A 106 -4.73 8.17 -1.68
CA PHE A 106 -5.00 9.59 -1.47
C PHE A 106 -3.78 10.30 -0.91
N LYS A 107 -3.51 11.49 -1.43
CA LYS A 107 -2.43 12.36 -0.97
C LYS A 107 -2.87 13.82 -1.01
N TYR A 108 -2.48 14.56 0.03
CA TYR A 108 -2.57 16.02 0.00
C TYR A 108 -1.58 16.58 -1.03
N LYS A 109 -2.11 17.21 -2.07
CA LYS A 109 -1.35 17.85 -3.15
C LYS A 109 -1.63 19.36 -3.14
N LYS A 110 -0.60 20.16 -3.40
CA LYS A 110 -0.78 21.61 -3.58
C LYS A 110 -1.51 21.88 -4.90
N CYS A 111 -2.47 22.78 -4.87
CA CYS A 111 -3.10 23.36 -6.05
C CYS A 111 -2.45 24.71 -6.38
N ASN A 112 -2.84 25.30 -7.52
CA ASN A 112 -2.29 26.58 -8.02
C ASN A 112 -2.48 27.73 -7.00
N ASP A 113 -3.54 27.68 -6.20
CA ASP A 113 -3.86 28.61 -5.11
C ASP A 113 -3.01 28.39 -3.83
N GLY A 114 -1.97 27.55 -3.88
CA GLY A 114 -1.10 27.22 -2.74
C GLY A 114 -1.73 26.30 -1.67
N ARG A 115 -3.06 26.22 -1.61
CA ARG A 115 -3.83 25.33 -0.74
C ARG A 115 -3.59 23.86 -1.08
N LYS A 116 -3.68 22.98 -0.07
CA LYS A 116 -3.53 21.52 -0.23
C LYS A 116 -4.89 20.83 -0.28
N PHE A 117 -5.11 20.03 -1.31
CA PHE A 117 -6.32 19.25 -1.52
C PHE A 117 -6.01 17.75 -1.38
N LEU A 118 -6.91 17.00 -0.76
CA LEU A 118 -6.82 15.54 -0.66
C LEU A 118 -7.25 14.94 -2.00
N MET A 119 -6.27 14.54 -2.81
CA MET A 119 -6.52 14.00 -4.15
C MET A 119 -6.13 12.53 -4.23
N GLU A 120 -6.93 11.73 -4.93
CA GLU A 120 -6.55 10.38 -5.35
C GLU A 120 -5.42 10.46 -6.39
N ARG A 121 -4.69 9.36 -6.59
CA ARG A 121 -3.66 9.27 -7.62
C ARG A 121 -4.30 9.42 -9.01
N ASN A 122 -3.81 10.40 -9.77
CA ASN A 122 -4.43 10.79 -11.05
C ASN A 122 -4.50 9.63 -12.05
N ASP A 123 -3.50 8.76 -12.10
CA ASP A 123 -3.46 7.58 -12.96
C ASP A 123 -4.53 6.54 -12.62
N ILE A 124 -4.85 6.37 -11.32
CA ILE A 124 -5.96 5.51 -10.86
C ILE A 124 -7.30 6.12 -11.31
N VAL A 125 -7.47 7.43 -11.11
CA VAL A 125 -8.68 8.14 -11.57
C VAL A 125 -8.85 8.04 -13.07
N CYS A 126 -7.79 8.29 -13.85
CA CYS A 126 -7.79 8.15 -15.30
C CYS A 126 -8.15 6.73 -15.74
N SER A 127 -7.60 5.71 -15.08
CA SER A 127 -7.90 4.30 -15.38
C SER A 127 -9.37 3.98 -15.12
N ARG A 128 -9.92 4.44 -13.99
CA ARG A 128 -11.34 4.30 -13.65
C ARG A 128 -12.24 4.99 -14.67
N VAL A 129 -11.92 6.23 -15.04
CA VAL A 129 -12.69 6.98 -16.04
C VAL A 129 -12.66 6.29 -17.41
N LYS A 130 -11.49 5.80 -17.85
CA LYS A 130 -11.36 5.03 -19.09
C LYS A 130 -12.24 3.77 -19.07
N PHE A 131 -12.17 3.00 -17.98
CA PHE A 131 -13.01 1.81 -17.80
C PHE A 131 -14.50 2.16 -17.85
N LEU A 132 -14.95 3.14 -17.05
CA LEU A 132 -16.36 3.51 -16.99
C LEU A 132 -16.90 4.03 -18.32
N ARG A 133 -16.10 4.80 -19.08
CA ARG A 133 -16.48 5.24 -20.43
C ARG A 133 -16.67 4.05 -21.37
N LYS A 134 -15.73 3.11 -21.39
CA LYS A 134 -15.80 1.89 -22.19
C LYS A 134 -17.03 1.04 -21.83
N MET A 135 -17.29 0.86 -20.52
CA MET A 135 -18.49 0.15 -20.05
C MET A 135 -19.79 0.84 -20.46
N ASN A 136 -19.83 2.17 -20.42
CA ASN A 136 -21.01 2.94 -20.82
C ASN A 136 -21.28 2.84 -22.32
N GLU A 137 -20.22 2.90 -23.14
CA GLU A 137 -20.30 2.67 -24.59
C GLU A 137 -20.85 1.28 -24.90
N PHE A 138 -20.36 0.24 -24.22
CA PHE A 138 -20.86 -1.11 -24.41
C PHE A 138 -22.35 -1.27 -24.07
N ARG A 139 -22.81 -0.63 -22.99
CA ARG A 139 -24.24 -0.60 -22.63
C ARG A 139 -25.08 0.12 -23.68
N ARG A 140 -24.61 1.26 -24.18
CA ARG A 140 -25.30 2.04 -25.23
C ARG A 140 -25.44 1.27 -26.53
N ASN A 141 -24.42 0.49 -26.88
CA ASN A 141 -24.36 -0.29 -28.11
C ASN A 141 -24.93 -1.72 -27.95
N ASN A 142 -25.54 -2.05 -26.80
CA ASN A 142 -26.13 -3.38 -26.49
C ASN A 142 -25.17 -4.57 -26.74
N TYR A 143 -23.87 -4.40 -26.45
CA TYR A 143 -22.92 -5.51 -26.56
C TYR A 143 -23.25 -6.60 -25.52
N THR A 144 -23.58 -7.80 -25.99
CA THR A 144 -23.94 -8.97 -25.18
C THR A 144 -22.75 -9.82 -24.75
N ARG A 145 -21.52 -9.52 -25.23
CA ARG A 145 -20.33 -10.32 -24.92
C ARG A 145 -19.73 -9.91 -23.57
N PRO A 146 -19.43 -10.88 -22.68
CA PRO A 146 -18.76 -10.58 -21.41
C PRO A 146 -17.35 -10.05 -21.66
N ILE A 147 -16.97 -9.07 -20.85
CA ILE A 147 -15.67 -8.40 -20.92
C ILE A 147 -14.74 -9.16 -19.98
N VAL A 148 -13.74 -9.85 -20.56
CA VAL A 148 -12.68 -10.58 -19.86
C VAL A 148 -11.51 -9.67 -19.54
#